data_AF-A0A828T0H9-F1
#
_entry.id   AF-A0A828T0H9-F1
#
_cell.length_a   1.000
_cell.length_b   1.000
_cell.length_c   1.000
_cell.angle_alpha   90.00
_cell.angle_beta   90.00
_cell.angle_gamma   90.00
#
_symmetry.space_group_name_H-M   'P 1'
#
loop_
_entity.id
_entity.type
_entity.pdbx_description
1 polymer ?
#
loop_
_entity_poly.entity_id
_entity_poly.type
_entity_poly.pdbx_seq_one_letter_code
_entity_poly.pdbx_strand_id
1 'polypeptide(L)'
;MKKPEYVAAVTAMYRKYTDLYMQNGKKGYKVSSEDKRILMDLYNRGGFSAGYYRQHNGQNMIASDRPNHAGVPAVKVESQKGRLIKGKILTDLHAGDVLDISGSYTIGKDQKKGEAFSMVVQKQVYIKQGSTINRVRNESLITSIHKQYIGDSIRQKIDGKLTLEVGKPASLKLYCNESTYTAYSKEIVEQAQNRPMERERIVSQIEKLGNTPFVFETLDIKMDEAIFLSIKTLNDLRREAVSGLCEALSGKYYRKTTDEKKKRELQLRL
;
A
#
# COMPACT_ATOMS: atom_id res chain seq x y z
N MET A 1 -7.39 6.85 8.11
CA MET A 1 -6.55 5.63 7.99
C MET A 1 -5.09 6.02 7.84
N LYS A 2 -4.12 5.11 8.08
CA LYS A 2 -2.70 5.38 7.80
C LYS A 2 -2.45 5.43 6.30
N LYS A 3 -1.45 6.19 5.87
CA LYS A 3 -1.13 6.32 4.45
C LYS A 3 -0.48 5.02 3.91
N PRO A 4 -0.70 4.64 2.64
CA PRO A 4 -0.16 3.39 2.06
C PRO A 4 1.36 3.23 2.20
N GLU A 5 2.11 4.31 2.12
CA GLU A 5 3.58 4.33 2.20
C GLU A 5 4.08 3.88 3.56
N TYR A 6 3.39 4.32 4.62
CA TYR A 6 3.70 3.89 5.97
C TYR A 6 3.48 2.37 6.11
N VAL A 7 2.36 1.86 5.60
CA VAL A 7 2.04 0.42 5.67
C VAL A 7 3.04 -0.41 4.88
N ALA A 8 3.39 0.02 3.67
CA ALA A 8 4.36 -0.63 2.81
C ALA A 8 5.74 -0.71 3.47
N ALA A 9 6.27 0.42 3.95
CA ALA A 9 7.59 0.47 4.56
C ALA A 9 7.68 -0.31 5.88
N VAL A 10 6.65 -0.23 6.73
CA VAL A 10 6.60 -1.03 7.97
C VAL A 10 6.61 -2.51 7.63
N THR A 11 5.74 -2.96 6.73
CA THR A 11 5.66 -4.38 6.33
C THR A 11 6.99 -4.87 5.75
N ALA A 12 7.61 -4.07 4.86
CA ALA A 12 8.91 -4.38 4.28
C ALA A 12 10.02 -4.48 5.34
N MET A 13 10.04 -3.58 6.34
CA MET A 13 11.00 -3.65 7.43
C MET A 13 10.82 -4.91 8.28
N TYR A 14 9.59 -5.27 8.64
CA TYR A 14 9.33 -6.52 9.36
C TYR A 14 9.79 -7.74 8.57
N ARG A 15 9.54 -7.78 7.26
CA ARG A 15 10.02 -8.84 6.37
C ARG A 15 11.54 -8.93 6.36
N LYS A 16 12.24 -7.82 6.07
CA LYS A 16 13.72 -7.72 6.08
C LYS A 16 14.33 -8.31 7.36
N TYR A 17 13.79 -7.93 8.51
CA TYR A 17 14.33 -8.33 9.81
C TYR A 17 13.95 -9.75 10.21
N THR A 18 12.79 -10.25 9.75
CA THR A 18 12.40 -11.65 9.91
C THR A 18 13.31 -12.54 9.08
N ASP A 19 13.55 -12.21 7.81
CA ASP A 19 14.40 -13.00 6.92
C ASP A 19 15.86 -13.00 7.44
N LEU A 20 16.36 -11.85 7.90
CA LEU A 20 17.69 -11.75 8.54
C LEU A 20 17.81 -12.66 9.77
N TYR A 21 16.77 -12.72 10.60
CA TYR A 21 16.73 -13.59 11.78
C TYR A 21 16.68 -15.06 11.38
N MET A 22 15.91 -15.43 10.37
CA MET A 22 15.80 -16.81 9.89
C MET A 22 17.11 -17.32 9.28
N GLN A 23 17.85 -16.44 8.58
CA GLN A 23 19.13 -16.80 7.95
C GLN A 23 20.28 -16.86 8.94
N ASN A 24 20.42 -15.85 9.80
CA ASN A 24 21.62 -15.66 10.61
C ASN A 24 21.41 -15.88 12.11
N GLY A 25 20.19 -16.28 12.51
CA GLY A 25 19.78 -16.46 13.89
C GLY A 25 19.89 -15.17 14.72
N LYS A 26 19.77 -15.33 16.04
CA LYS A 26 19.80 -14.21 17.00
C LYS A 26 21.11 -13.41 16.97
N LYS A 27 22.25 -14.04 16.65
CA LYS A 27 23.56 -13.38 16.67
C LYS A 27 23.78 -12.46 15.46
N GLY A 28 23.22 -12.79 14.30
CA GLY A 28 23.27 -11.93 13.11
C GLY A 28 22.14 -10.90 13.01
N TYR A 29 21.26 -10.85 14.01
CA TYR A 29 20.12 -9.95 14.05
C TYR A 29 20.47 -8.65 14.79
N LYS A 30 20.49 -7.52 14.06
CA LYS A 30 20.62 -6.19 14.66
C LYS A 30 19.87 -5.14 13.82
N VAL A 31 18.93 -4.44 14.47
CA VAL A 31 18.20 -3.34 13.82
C VAL A 31 19.11 -2.13 13.65
N SER A 32 19.28 -1.69 12.40
CA SER A 32 20.09 -0.52 12.05
C SER A 32 19.43 0.77 12.52
N SER A 33 20.23 1.77 12.90
CA SER A 33 19.74 3.10 13.25
C SER A 33 19.11 3.82 12.05
N GLU A 34 19.56 3.50 10.84
CA GLU A 34 19.02 4.08 9.60
C GLU A 34 17.60 3.61 9.32
N ASP A 35 17.32 2.31 9.44
CA ASP A 35 15.97 1.79 9.24
C ASP A 35 14.99 2.36 10.28
N LYS A 36 15.45 2.61 11.51
CA LYS A 36 14.66 3.31 12.52
C LYS A 36 14.37 4.75 12.10
N ARG A 37 15.35 5.47 11.53
CA ARG A 37 15.15 6.83 11.01
C ARG A 37 14.13 6.87 9.89
N ILE A 38 14.22 5.94 8.93
CA ILE A 38 13.25 5.79 7.84
C ILE A 38 11.82 5.66 8.40
N LEU A 39 11.61 4.77 9.36
CA LEU A 39 10.29 4.60 9.98
C LEU A 39 9.84 5.85 10.75
N MET A 40 10.75 6.54 11.45
CA MET A 40 10.43 7.80 12.14
C MET A 40 10.03 8.91 11.18
N ASP A 41 10.68 9.01 10.00
CA ASP A 41 10.38 9.98 8.95
C ASP A 41 9.00 9.77 8.31
N LEU A 42 8.50 8.54 8.30
CA LEU A 42 7.17 8.24 7.78
C LEU A 42 6.07 8.56 8.78
N TYR A 43 6.26 8.12 10.04
CA TYR A 43 5.33 8.44 11.11
C TYR A 43 5.92 8.15 12.49
N ASN A 44 5.79 9.12 13.39
CA ASN A 44 6.06 8.96 14.81
C ASN A 44 5.25 9.98 15.63
N ARG A 45 5.02 9.69 16.92
CA ARG A 45 4.34 10.58 17.88
C ARG A 45 5.28 10.89 19.05
N GLY A 46 6.40 11.55 18.76
CA GLY A 46 7.45 11.78 19.76
C GLY A 46 8.44 10.61 19.89
N GLY A 47 8.65 9.88 18.79
CA GLY A 47 9.53 8.71 18.74
C GLY A 47 8.82 7.37 18.91
N PHE A 48 9.61 6.32 19.16
CA PHE A 48 9.11 4.98 19.43
C PHE A 48 9.03 4.74 20.93
N SER A 49 7.93 4.13 21.39
CA SER A 49 7.82 3.64 22.75
C SER A 49 8.21 2.16 22.82
N ALA A 50 8.72 1.73 23.98
CA ALA A 50 8.85 0.30 24.28
C ALA A 50 7.47 -0.39 24.43
N GLY A 51 6.41 0.41 24.54
CA GLY A 51 5.02 0.00 24.52
C GLY A 51 4.65 -1.03 25.59
N TYR A 52 3.58 -1.77 25.29
CA TYR A 52 3.03 -2.82 26.15
C TYR A 52 3.96 -4.03 26.35
N TYR A 53 5.04 -4.14 25.60
CA TYR A 53 6.03 -5.20 25.79
C TYR A 53 6.82 -5.07 27.09
N ARG A 54 6.91 -3.85 27.65
CA ARG A 54 7.69 -3.60 28.87
C ARG A 54 6.91 -2.85 29.95
N GLN A 55 5.78 -2.22 29.62
CA GLN A 55 5.02 -1.41 30.55
C GLN A 55 3.52 -1.55 30.28
N HIS A 56 2.72 -1.74 31.32
CA HIS A 56 1.26 -1.75 31.21
C HIS A 56 0.68 -0.45 31.76
N ASN A 57 -0.20 0.20 30.98
CA ASN A 57 -1.09 1.28 31.44
C ASN A 57 -0.40 2.52 32.08
N GLY A 58 0.82 2.86 31.68
CA GLY A 58 1.50 4.09 32.14
C GLY A 58 1.00 5.35 31.41
N GLN A 59 0.98 6.50 32.08
CA GLN A 59 0.63 7.79 31.44
C GLN A 59 1.53 8.12 30.23
N ASN A 60 2.80 7.72 30.27
CA ASN A 60 3.76 7.86 29.16
C ASN A 60 3.42 7.02 27.91
N MET A 61 2.37 6.19 27.96
CA MET A 61 1.82 5.46 26.81
C MET A 61 0.90 6.33 25.96
N ILE A 62 0.48 7.49 26.47
CA ILE A 62 -0.40 8.44 25.79
C ILE A 62 0.45 9.62 25.33
N ALA A 63 0.45 9.88 24.03
CA ALA A 63 1.06 11.08 23.46
C ALA A 63 0.07 12.25 23.59
N SER A 64 0.05 12.91 24.75
CA SER A 64 -0.81 14.07 25.04
C SER A 64 -0.45 15.30 24.19
N ASP A 65 0.83 15.49 23.91
CA ASP A 65 1.34 16.79 23.44
C ASP A 65 1.19 16.99 21.93
N ARG A 66 1.34 15.91 21.14
CA ARG A 66 1.17 15.94 19.68
C ARG A 66 0.50 14.65 19.18
N PRO A 67 -0.81 14.67 18.87
CA PRO A 67 -1.54 13.50 18.38
C PRO A 67 -1.18 13.12 16.94
N ASN A 68 -0.57 14.05 16.19
CA ASN A 68 -0.19 13.89 14.79
C ASN A 68 1.30 13.52 14.63
N HIS A 69 1.77 13.41 13.39
CA HIS A 69 3.17 13.10 13.12
C HIS A 69 4.09 14.21 13.64
N ALA A 70 4.97 13.87 14.60
CA ALA A 70 5.86 14.84 15.24
C ALA A 70 7.06 15.25 14.39
N GLY A 71 7.34 14.50 13.32
CA GLY A 71 8.50 14.69 12.45
C GLY A 71 9.82 14.21 13.05
N VAL A 72 10.92 14.48 12.34
CA VAL A 72 12.29 14.21 12.77
C VAL A 72 13.10 15.50 12.83
N PRO A 73 14.03 15.67 13.79
CA PRO A 73 14.91 16.83 13.86
C PRO A 73 15.61 17.16 12.54
N ALA A 74 15.38 18.35 12.01
CA ALA A 74 15.83 18.73 10.67
C ALA A 74 16.71 19.97 10.64
N VAL A 75 16.33 21.03 11.37
CA VAL A 75 17.07 22.29 11.41
C VAL A 75 17.19 22.78 12.83
N LYS A 76 18.40 23.15 13.26
CA LYS A 76 18.64 23.84 14.53
C LYS A 76 18.67 25.35 14.29
N VAL A 77 17.82 26.09 14.98
CA VAL A 77 17.73 27.55 14.82
C VAL A 77 18.88 28.22 15.53
N GLU A 78 19.64 29.04 14.80
CA GLU A 78 20.77 29.81 15.33
C GLU A 78 20.40 31.27 15.57
N SER A 79 19.55 31.85 14.73
CA SER A 79 19.02 33.21 14.93
C SER A 79 17.77 33.47 14.08
N GLN A 80 17.00 34.47 14.50
CA GLN A 80 15.89 35.01 13.71
C GLN A 80 16.01 36.53 13.66
N LYS A 81 16.01 37.11 12.45
CA LYS A 81 15.95 38.56 12.23
C LYS A 81 14.69 38.90 11.45
N GLY A 82 13.70 39.45 12.13
CA GLY A 82 12.37 39.67 11.56
C GLY A 82 11.76 38.34 11.11
N ARG A 83 11.54 38.19 9.80
CA ARG A 83 10.99 36.96 9.19
C ARG A 83 12.05 35.97 8.71
N LEU A 84 13.33 36.38 8.68
CA LEU A 84 14.41 35.52 8.20
C LEU A 84 14.96 34.70 9.36
N ILE A 85 14.88 33.38 9.24
CA ILE A 85 15.50 32.42 10.15
C ILE A 85 16.80 31.95 9.54
N LYS A 86 17.86 31.88 10.36
CA LYS A 86 19.12 31.21 10.05
C LYS A 86 19.33 30.05 11.01
N GLY A 87 19.85 28.95 10.49
CA GLY A 87 20.11 27.76 11.28
C GLY A 87 21.08 26.81 10.60
N LYS A 88 21.25 25.65 11.24
CA LYS A 88 22.11 24.57 10.76
C LYS A 88 21.29 23.32 10.48
N ILE A 89 21.57 22.68 9.35
CA ILE A 89 20.90 21.44 8.95
C ILE A 89 21.41 20.26 9.80
N LEU A 90 20.49 19.50 10.37
CA LEU A 90 20.75 18.35 11.23
C LEU A 90 20.69 17.01 10.48
N THR A 91 19.95 16.96 9.37
CA THR A 91 19.78 15.80 8.49
C THR A 91 19.66 16.26 7.04
N ASP A 92 20.09 15.45 6.08
CA ASP A 92 19.94 15.76 4.65
C ASP A 92 18.47 16.09 4.33
N LEU A 93 18.28 17.22 3.65
CA LEU A 93 16.99 17.73 3.19
C LEU A 93 16.95 17.67 1.67
N HIS A 94 15.84 17.19 1.13
CA HIS A 94 15.62 17.10 -0.31
C HIS A 94 14.53 18.07 -0.76
N ALA A 95 14.57 18.46 -2.03
CA ALA A 95 13.49 19.21 -2.64
C ALA A 95 12.14 18.48 -2.45
N GLY A 96 11.13 19.23 -2.02
CA GLY A 96 9.80 18.69 -1.67
C GLY A 96 9.62 18.29 -0.21
N ASP A 97 10.70 18.21 0.60
CA ASP A 97 10.58 17.98 2.04
C ASP A 97 9.80 19.12 2.72
N VAL A 98 9.05 18.79 3.78
CA VAL A 98 8.25 19.77 4.53
C VAL A 98 8.71 19.88 5.98
N LEU A 99 8.99 21.09 6.41
CA LEU A 99 9.31 21.45 7.80
C LEU A 99 8.07 21.98 8.53
N ASP A 100 7.94 21.64 9.82
CA ASP A 100 6.87 22.10 10.72
C ASP A 100 7.28 23.38 11.46
N ILE A 101 6.70 24.52 11.08
CA ILE A 101 7.01 25.85 11.63
C ILE A 101 5.76 26.68 11.92
N SER A 102 4.84 26.15 12.74
CA SER A 102 3.51 26.79 12.96
C SER A 102 2.80 27.07 11.62
N GLY A 103 2.97 26.13 10.69
CA GLY A 103 2.70 26.22 9.26
C GLY A 103 3.59 25.21 8.51
N SER A 104 3.42 25.08 7.19
CA SER A 104 4.28 24.25 6.34
C SER A 104 5.33 25.09 5.61
N TYR A 105 6.58 24.66 5.65
CA TYR A 105 7.65 25.20 4.78
C TYR A 105 8.20 24.09 3.89
N THR A 106 8.09 24.26 2.58
CA THR A 106 8.57 23.28 1.61
C THR A 106 9.99 23.63 1.16
N ILE A 107 10.88 22.66 1.22
CA ILE A 107 12.26 22.78 0.75
C ILE A 107 12.28 22.83 -0.78
N GLY A 108 12.85 23.88 -1.34
CA GLY A 108 12.91 24.09 -2.80
C GLY A 108 14.11 23.44 -3.48
N LYS A 109 15.16 23.07 -2.74
CA LYS A 109 16.39 22.47 -3.28
C LYS A 109 17.05 21.57 -2.25
N ASP A 110 17.84 20.61 -2.73
CA ASP A 110 18.59 19.70 -1.87
C ASP A 110 19.64 20.46 -1.06
N GLN A 111 19.80 20.04 0.20
CA GLN A 111 20.78 20.61 1.13
C GLN A 111 21.31 19.52 2.07
N LYS A 112 22.62 19.56 2.35
CA LYS A 112 23.30 18.52 3.11
C LYS A 112 23.35 18.81 4.60
N LYS A 113 23.37 17.75 5.39
CA LYS A 113 23.61 17.82 6.83
C LYS A 113 24.87 18.63 7.13
N GLY A 114 24.74 19.57 8.07
CA GLY A 114 25.83 20.43 8.52
C GLY A 114 25.91 21.78 7.81
N GLU A 115 25.23 21.96 6.67
CA GLU A 115 25.20 23.22 5.94
C GLU A 115 24.42 24.31 6.69
N ALA A 116 24.73 25.56 6.36
CA ALA A 116 23.94 26.71 6.77
C ALA A 116 22.59 26.71 6.03
N PHE A 117 21.53 26.99 6.77
CA PHE A 117 20.17 27.04 6.29
C PHE A 117 19.56 28.41 6.56
N SER A 118 18.79 28.91 5.61
CA SER A 118 18.01 30.12 5.79
C SER A 118 16.64 30.00 5.15
N MET A 119 15.62 30.50 5.84
CA MET A 119 14.25 30.52 5.32
C MET A 119 13.47 31.73 5.82
N VAL A 120 12.43 32.10 5.08
CA VAL A 120 11.52 33.19 5.45
C VAL A 120 10.22 32.59 5.98
N VAL A 121 9.84 32.97 7.20
CA VAL A 121 8.59 32.52 7.83
C VAL A 121 7.45 33.51 7.61
N GLN A 122 6.22 33.10 7.95
CA GLN A 122 5.04 33.96 7.91
C GLN A 122 5.16 35.12 8.91
N LYS A 123 4.35 36.18 8.72
CA LYS A 123 4.29 37.29 9.69
C LYS A 123 3.87 36.74 11.05
N GLN A 124 4.42 37.31 12.13
CA GLN A 124 4.11 36.94 13.52
C GLN A 124 4.55 35.53 13.97
N VAL A 125 5.28 34.78 13.13
CA VAL A 125 5.91 33.53 13.57
C VAL A 125 7.24 33.85 14.26
N TYR A 126 7.34 33.51 15.55
CA TYR A 126 8.57 33.61 16.33
C TYR A 126 9.06 32.22 16.73
N ILE A 127 10.32 31.93 16.41
CA ILE A 127 10.97 30.66 16.75
C ILE A 127 12.18 30.97 17.62
N LYS A 128 12.18 30.45 18.85
CA LYS A 128 13.24 30.71 19.83
C LYS A 128 14.60 30.20 19.32
N GLN A 129 15.64 31.01 19.49
CA GLN A 129 17.02 30.58 19.25
C GLN A 129 17.34 29.28 20.01
N GLY A 130 18.06 28.36 19.35
CA GLY A 130 18.43 27.06 19.89
C GLY A 130 17.33 25.99 19.76
N SER A 131 16.11 26.35 19.37
CA SER A 131 15.05 25.38 19.10
C SER A 131 15.35 24.54 17.85
N THR A 132 14.68 23.40 17.75
CA THR A 132 14.80 22.48 16.62
C THR A 132 13.49 22.45 15.86
N ILE A 133 13.59 22.61 14.55
CA ILE A 133 12.50 22.47 13.59
C ILE A 133 12.56 21.06 13.03
N ASN A 134 11.40 20.40 12.97
CA ASN A 134 11.30 19.03 12.50
C ASN A 134 10.86 18.96 11.04
N ARG A 135 11.39 17.99 10.30
CA ARG A 135 10.84 17.54 9.02
C ARG A 135 9.66 16.61 9.30
N VAL A 136 8.50 16.97 8.75
CA VAL A 136 7.25 16.21 8.87
C VAL A 136 6.83 15.54 7.57
N ARG A 137 7.56 15.79 6.48
CA ARG A 137 7.41 15.06 5.23
C ARG A 137 8.76 14.93 4.55
N ASN A 138 9.14 13.71 4.22
CA ASN A 138 10.31 13.40 3.40
C ASN A 138 9.80 12.95 2.02
N GLU A 139 9.86 13.82 1.01
CA GLU A 139 9.26 13.54 -0.29
C GLU A 139 10.03 12.45 -1.02
N SER A 140 11.37 12.54 -1.03
CA SER A 140 12.24 11.55 -1.67
C SER A 140 11.98 10.12 -1.17
N LEU A 141 11.80 9.96 0.15
CA LEU A 141 11.49 8.69 0.78
C LEU A 141 10.10 8.19 0.35
N ILE A 142 9.08 9.05 0.39
CA ILE A 142 7.72 8.72 -0.05
C ILE A 142 7.73 8.25 -1.51
N THR A 143 8.40 8.98 -2.39
CA THR A 143 8.53 8.61 -3.82
C THR A 143 9.24 7.28 -3.99
N SER A 144 10.31 7.02 -3.24
CA SER A 144 11.04 5.73 -3.30
C SER A 144 10.18 4.55 -2.87
N ILE A 145 9.38 4.71 -1.80
CA ILE A 145 8.47 3.67 -1.30
C ILE A 145 7.36 3.43 -2.31
N HIS A 146 6.84 4.49 -2.91
CA HIS A 146 5.90 4.37 -4.00
C HIS A 146 6.51 3.52 -5.10
N LYS A 147 7.63 3.93 -5.67
CA LYS A 147 8.28 3.19 -6.77
C LYS A 147 8.58 1.73 -6.44
N GLN A 148 9.01 1.45 -5.20
CA GLN A 148 9.47 0.11 -4.81
C GLN A 148 8.33 -0.85 -4.43
N TYR A 149 7.29 -0.35 -3.76
CA TYR A 149 6.28 -1.20 -3.10
C TYR A 149 4.84 -0.95 -3.54
N ILE A 150 4.54 0.21 -4.14
CA ILE A 150 3.17 0.62 -4.46
C ILE A 150 2.97 0.79 -5.98
N GLY A 151 3.98 1.31 -6.67
CA GLY A 151 4.09 1.41 -8.12
C GLY A 151 4.08 0.03 -8.73
N ASP A 152 3.69 -0.04 -10.01
CA ASP A 152 3.33 -1.24 -10.77
C ASP A 152 3.18 -2.47 -9.88
N SER A 153 2.04 -2.51 -9.18
CA SER A 153 1.53 -3.67 -8.45
C SER A 153 2.04 -4.92 -9.16
N ILE A 154 2.83 -5.77 -8.49
CA ILE A 154 3.26 -7.04 -9.08
C ILE A 154 1.96 -7.77 -9.43
N ARG A 155 1.56 -7.69 -10.70
CA ARG A 155 0.34 -8.32 -11.18
C ARG A 155 0.68 -9.75 -11.44
N GLN A 156 -0.03 -10.63 -10.76
CA GLN A 156 0.11 -12.04 -10.96
C GLN A 156 -0.41 -12.40 -12.34
N LYS A 157 0.45 -13.05 -13.12
CA LYS A 157 0.09 -13.56 -14.43
C LYS A 157 -0.94 -14.68 -14.30
N ILE A 158 -1.98 -14.62 -15.11
CA ILE A 158 -3.04 -15.63 -15.15
C ILE A 158 -3.31 -16.06 -16.59
N ASP A 159 -3.76 -17.30 -16.75
CA ASP A 159 -4.27 -17.79 -18.02
C ASP A 159 -5.80 -17.82 -18.01
N GLY A 160 -6.40 -17.60 -19.18
CA GLY A 160 -7.83 -17.58 -19.36
C GLY A 160 -8.29 -18.47 -20.50
N LYS A 161 -9.45 -19.10 -20.34
CA LYS A 161 -10.18 -19.74 -21.43
C LYS A 161 -11.62 -19.24 -21.44
N LEU A 162 -12.00 -18.56 -22.51
CA LEU A 162 -13.35 -18.09 -22.76
C LEU A 162 -14.03 -19.01 -23.79
N THR A 163 -15.21 -19.52 -23.46
CA THR A 163 -16.03 -20.34 -24.38
C THR A 163 -17.39 -19.69 -24.58
N LEU A 164 -17.74 -19.45 -25.84
CA LEU A 164 -18.97 -18.79 -26.28
C LEU A 164 -19.66 -19.65 -27.35
N GLU A 165 -20.55 -20.54 -26.92
CA GLU A 165 -21.27 -21.47 -27.81
C GLU A 165 -22.76 -21.11 -27.85
N VAL A 166 -23.35 -21.03 -29.05
CA VAL A 166 -24.75 -20.62 -29.23
C VAL A 166 -25.69 -21.58 -28.50
N GLY A 167 -26.67 -21.02 -27.79
CA GLY A 167 -27.64 -21.77 -27.00
C GLY A 167 -27.12 -22.25 -25.63
N LYS A 168 -25.86 -21.94 -25.27
CA LYS A 168 -25.29 -22.25 -23.96
C LYS A 168 -24.88 -20.98 -23.21
N PRO A 169 -24.82 -21.02 -21.87
CA PRO A 169 -24.15 -19.98 -21.10
C PRO A 169 -22.68 -19.83 -21.52
N ALA A 170 -22.22 -18.58 -21.64
CA ALA A 170 -20.81 -18.27 -21.78
C ALA A 170 -20.05 -18.75 -20.54
N SER A 171 -18.84 -19.27 -20.72
CA SER A 171 -17.99 -19.65 -19.60
C SER A 171 -16.62 -19.00 -19.71
N LEU A 172 -16.14 -18.46 -18.58
CA LEU A 172 -14.78 -17.94 -18.44
C LEU A 172 -14.09 -18.70 -17.32
N LYS A 173 -13.07 -19.46 -17.70
CA LYS A 173 -12.23 -20.20 -16.79
C LYS A 173 -10.87 -19.53 -16.64
N LEU A 174 -10.48 -19.23 -15.41
CA LEU A 174 -9.19 -18.63 -15.09
C LEU A 174 -8.29 -19.62 -14.35
N TYR A 175 -6.99 -19.48 -14.57
CA TYR A 175 -5.95 -20.31 -13.99
C TYR A 175 -4.85 -19.44 -13.39
N CYS A 176 -4.42 -19.78 -12.19
CA CYS A 176 -3.39 -19.06 -11.47
C CYS A 176 -2.67 -20.03 -10.51
N ASN A 177 -1.43 -20.39 -10.85
CA ASN A 177 -0.69 -21.48 -10.19
C ASN A 177 -1.54 -22.78 -10.19
N GLU A 178 -1.79 -23.36 -9.01
CA GLU A 178 -2.64 -24.55 -8.83
C GLU A 178 -4.13 -24.22 -8.56
N SER A 179 -4.53 -22.95 -8.66
CA SER A 179 -5.91 -22.52 -8.42
C SER A 179 -6.61 -22.26 -9.74
N THR A 180 -7.86 -22.70 -9.85
CA THR A 180 -8.72 -22.43 -11.01
C THR A 180 -10.12 -22.09 -10.55
N TYR A 181 -10.80 -21.26 -11.33
CA TYR A 181 -12.20 -20.92 -11.12
C TYR A 181 -12.90 -20.76 -12.46
N THR A 182 -14.15 -21.22 -12.56
CA THR A 182 -14.97 -21.08 -13.77
C THR A 182 -16.24 -20.34 -13.42
N ALA A 183 -16.47 -19.20 -14.07
CA ALA A 183 -17.73 -18.47 -14.01
C ALA A 183 -18.58 -18.80 -15.23
N TYR A 184 -19.90 -18.68 -15.07
CA TYR A 184 -20.88 -18.86 -16.13
C TYR A 184 -21.77 -17.62 -16.24
N SER A 185 -22.10 -17.20 -17.46
CA SER A 185 -23.04 -16.11 -17.65
C SER A 185 -24.45 -16.53 -17.24
N LYS A 186 -25.25 -15.56 -16.79
CA LYS A 186 -26.67 -15.76 -16.49
C LYS A 186 -27.51 -15.87 -17.77
N GLU A 187 -27.09 -15.17 -18.81
CA GLU A 187 -27.71 -15.19 -20.14
C GLU A 187 -27.02 -16.21 -21.04
N ILE A 188 -27.75 -16.80 -21.98
CA ILE A 188 -27.18 -17.68 -23.00
C ILE A 188 -26.55 -16.86 -24.12
N VAL A 189 -25.60 -17.46 -24.84
CA VAL A 189 -25.08 -16.88 -26.08
C VAL A 189 -26.11 -17.07 -27.18
N GLU A 190 -26.49 -15.98 -27.84
CA GLU A 190 -27.50 -15.99 -28.90
C GLU A 190 -26.85 -15.96 -30.29
N GLN A 191 -27.58 -16.44 -31.29
CA GLN A 191 -27.20 -16.21 -32.69
C GLN A 191 -27.49 -14.74 -33.03
N ALA A 192 -26.49 -14.01 -33.53
CA ALA A 192 -26.66 -12.62 -33.89
C ALA A 192 -27.55 -12.49 -35.13
N GLN A 193 -28.62 -11.69 -35.01
CA GLN A 193 -29.54 -11.44 -36.12
C GLN A 193 -29.10 -10.27 -37.02
N ASN A 194 -28.56 -9.20 -36.44
CA ASN A 194 -28.17 -7.99 -37.18
C ASN A 194 -26.78 -7.44 -36.81
N ARG A 195 -26.21 -7.86 -35.68
CA ARG A 195 -24.96 -7.29 -35.12
C ARG A 195 -24.14 -8.37 -34.39
N PRO A 196 -23.35 -9.16 -35.12
CA PRO A 196 -22.44 -10.10 -34.48
C PRO A 196 -21.40 -9.34 -33.66
N MET A 197 -20.98 -9.93 -32.54
CA MET A 197 -19.87 -9.37 -31.76
C MET A 197 -18.54 -9.66 -32.45
N GLU A 198 -17.72 -8.63 -32.58
CA GLU A 198 -16.34 -8.77 -33.02
C GLU A 198 -15.47 -9.40 -31.93
N ARG A 199 -14.61 -10.34 -32.32
CA ARG A 199 -13.67 -11.02 -31.41
C ARG A 199 -12.81 -10.03 -30.62
N GLU A 200 -12.28 -9.01 -31.29
CA GLU A 200 -11.44 -7.96 -30.66
C GLU A 200 -12.20 -7.21 -29.57
N ARG A 201 -13.49 -6.93 -29.80
CA ARG A 201 -14.33 -6.28 -28.81
C ARG A 201 -14.53 -7.17 -27.58
N ILE A 202 -14.73 -8.47 -27.77
CA ILE A 202 -14.84 -9.45 -26.67
C ILE A 202 -13.55 -9.49 -25.86
N VAL A 203 -12.40 -9.65 -26.53
CA VAL A 203 -11.06 -9.64 -25.92
C VAL A 203 -10.88 -8.39 -25.05
N SER A 204 -11.14 -7.21 -25.63
CA SER A 204 -10.97 -5.92 -24.93
C SER A 204 -11.84 -5.79 -23.68
N GLN A 205 -12.97 -6.49 -23.58
CA GLN A 205 -13.80 -6.48 -22.36
C GLN A 205 -13.28 -7.47 -21.33
N ILE A 206 -12.85 -8.66 -21.74
CA ILE A 206 -12.35 -9.68 -20.80
C ILE A 206 -10.99 -9.28 -20.21
N GLU A 207 -10.09 -8.71 -21.00
CA GLU A 207 -8.76 -8.29 -20.57
C GLU A 207 -8.73 -7.07 -19.64
N LYS A 208 -9.87 -6.38 -19.46
CA LYS A 208 -10.00 -5.23 -18.55
C LYS A 208 -10.01 -5.67 -17.09
N LEU A 209 -8.85 -6.10 -16.60
CA LEU A 209 -8.61 -6.53 -15.24
C LEU A 209 -8.37 -5.36 -14.26
N GLY A 210 -8.15 -4.13 -14.77
CA GLY A 210 -8.24 -2.89 -13.99
C GLY A 210 -7.44 -2.89 -12.68
N ASN A 211 -8.16 -2.77 -11.55
CA ASN A 211 -7.63 -2.71 -10.17
C ASN A 211 -7.45 -4.08 -9.50
N THR A 212 -7.51 -5.16 -10.27
CA THR A 212 -7.31 -6.52 -9.72
C THR A 212 -5.80 -6.83 -9.65
N PRO A 213 -5.38 -7.78 -8.81
CA PRO A 213 -3.96 -8.15 -8.70
C PRO A 213 -3.48 -8.99 -9.91
N PHE A 214 -4.24 -9.05 -11.01
CA PHE A 214 -3.98 -9.97 -12.13
C PHE A 214 -3.68 -9.25 -13.45
N VAL A 215 -2.94 -9.94 -14.30
CA VAL A 215 -2.74 -9.61 -15.72
C VAL A 215 -2.81 -10.91 -16.53
N PHE A 216 -3.40 -10.89 -17.72
CA PHE A 216 -3.40 -12.07 -18.59
C PHE A 216 -1.99 -12.31 -19.16
N GLU A 217 -1.52 -13.54 -19.05
CA GLU A 217 -0.39 -14.05 -19.82
C GLU A 217 -0.88 -14.68 -21.12
N THR A 218 -1.91 -15.53 -21.03
CA THR A 218 -2.62 -16.06 -22.19
C THR A 218 -4.13 -15.99 -22.01
N LEU A 219 -4.85 -15.75 -23.11
CA LEU A 219 -6.31 -15.81 -23.17
C LEU A 219 -6.73 -16.57 -24.43
N ASP A 220 -7.16 -17.81 -24.25
CA ASP A 220 -7.75 -18.62 -25.31
C ASP A 220 -9.25 -18.31 -25.44
N ILE A 221 -9.71 -18.14 -26.68
CA ILE A 221 -11.12 -17.82 -26.97
C ILE A 221 -11.65 -18.78 -28.02
N LYS A 222 -12.57 -19.63 -27.58
CA LYS A 222 -13.40 -20.50 -28.42
C LYS A 222 -14.78 -19.86 -28.55
N MET A 223 -15.16 -19.49 -29.78
CA MET A 223 -16.46 -18.88 -30.04
C MET A 223 -17.05 -19.41 -31.34
N ASP A 224 -18.36 -19.57 -31.36
CA ASP A 224 -19.11 -19.84 -32.60
C ASP A 224 -19.17 -18.58 -33.49
N GLU A 225 -19.53 -18.77 -34.76
CA GLU A 225 -19.66 -17.66 -35.70
C GLU A 225 -20.93 -16.83 -35.44
N ALA A 226 -20.79 -15.52 -35.65
CA ALA A 226 -21.89 -14.56 -35.57
C ALA A 226 -22.71 -14.66 -34.26
N ILE A 227 -22.04 -14.66 -33.11
CA ILE A 227 -22.70 -14.67 -31.79
C ILE A 227 -23.12 -13.28 -31.32
N PHE A 228 -24.09 -13.23 -30.42
CA PHE A 228 -24.51 -12.06 -29.67
C PHE A 228 -24.52 -12.34 -28.16
N LEU A 229 -23.93 -11.43 -27.38
CA LEU A 229 -23.98 -11.39 -25.93
C LEU A 229 -23.84 -9.93 -25.49
N SER A 230 -24.53 -9.52 -24.43
CA SER A 230 -24.42 -8.13 -24.00
C SER A 230 -23.04 -7.83 -23.39
N ILE A 231 -22.54 -6.59 -23.56
CA ILE A 231 -21.29 -6.12 -22.92
C ILE A 231 -21.40 -6.19 -21.40
N LYS A 232 -22.60 -5.94 -20.85
CA LYS A 232 -22.86 -6.06 -19.42
C LYS A 232 -22.61 -7.49 -18.96
N THR A 233 -23.09 -8.48 -19.71
CA THR A 233 -22.90 -9.91 -19.41
C THR A 233 -21.44 -10.32 -19.47
N LEU A 234 -20.66 -9.86 -20.45
CA LEU A 234 -19.21 -10.08 -20.49
C LEU A 234 -18.49 -9.45 -19.28
N ASN A 235 -18.88 -8.24 -18.90
CA ASN A 235 -18.31 -7.54 -17.75
C ASN A 235 -18.65 -8.23 -16.41
N ASP A 236 -19.87 -8.71 -16.27
CA ASP A 236 -20.36 -9.45 -15.10
C ASP A 236 -19.64 -10.81 -15.01
N LEU A 237 -19.53 -11.55 -16.14
CA LEU A 237 -18.78 -12.80 -16.24
C LEU A 237 -17.31 -12.64 -15.84
N ARG A 238 -16.63 -11.61 -16.36
CA ARG A 238 -15.24 -11.28 -15.98
C ARG A 238 -15.12 -11.02 -14.48
N ARG A 239 -16.03 -10.20 -13.91
CA ARG A 239 -15.99 -9.84 -12.49
C ARG A 239 -16.19 -11.06 -11.60
N GLU A 240 -17.13 -11.93 -11.94
CA GLU A 240 -17.39 -13.17 -11.21
C GLU A 240 -16.18 -14.11 -11.28
N ALA A 241 -15.62 -14.33 -12.46
CA ALA A 241 -14.47 -15.19 -12.65
C ALA A 241 -13.27 -14.73 -11.82
N VAL A 242 -12.98 -13.42 -11.83
CA VAL A 242 -11.88 -12.83 -11.06
C VAL A 242 -12.14 -12.91 -9.55
N SER A 243 -13.36 -12.62 -9.10
CA SER A 243 -13.72 -12.72 -7.68
C SER A 243 -13.56 -14.15 -7.16
N GLY A 244 -14.09 -15.13 -7.90
CA GLY A 244 -13.96 -16.54 -7.53
C GLY A 244 -12.52 -17.04 -7.53
N LEU A 245 -11.68 -16.54 -8.45
CA LEU A 245 -10.25 -16.85 -8.44
C LEU A 245 -9.54 -16.25 -7.21
N CYS A 246 -9.86 -15.01 -6.82
CA CYS A 246 -9.34 -14.38 -5.60
C CYS A 246 -9.71 -15.19 -4.35
N GLU A 247 -10.95 -15.68 -4.26
CA GLU A 247 -11.41 -16.55 -3.18
C GLU A 247 -10.67 -17.89 -3.16
N ALA A 248 -10.52 -18.53 -4.32
CA ALA A 248 -9.79 -19.79 -4.44
C ALA A 248 -8.31 -19.66 -4.04
N LEU A 249 -7.67 -18.52 -4.32
CA LEU A 249 -6.31 -18.23 -3.88
C LEU A 249 -6.23 -17.94 -2.38
N SER A 250 -7.18 -17.16 -1.84
CA SER A 250 -7.20 -16.76 -0.42
C SER A 250 -7.58 -17.92 0.51
N GLY A 251 -8.48 -18.81 0.07
CA GLY A 251 -8.98 -19.96 0.84
C GLY A 251 -7.89 -20.99 1.17
N LYS A 252 -6.82 -21.08 0.37
CA LYS A 252 -5.66 -21.94 0.67
C LYS A 252 -4.85 -21.47 1.88
N TYR A 253 -4.95 -20.19 2.26
CA TYR A 253 -4.14 -19.59 3.31
C TYR A 253 -4.93 -19.20 4.57
N TYR A 254 -6.25 -19.39 4.58
CA TYR A 254 -7.03 -19.28 5.80
C TYR A 254 -6.80 -20.49 6.70
N ARG A 255 -6.30 -20.26 7.92
CA ARG A 255 -6.44 -21.26 8.98
C ARG A 255 -7.93 -21.53 9.16
N LYS A 256 -8.36 -22.78 8.93
CA LYS A 256 -9.65 -23.25 9.45
C LYS A 256 -9.63 -23.05 10.96
N THR A 257 -10.24 -21.99 11.45
CA THR A 257 -10.53 -21.86 12.87
C THR A 257 -11.49 -22.98 13.19
N THR A 258 -10.99 -24.04 13.81
CA THR A 258 -11.82 -25.12 14.35
C THR A 258 -12.86 -24.48 15.27
N ASP A 259 -14.13 -24.71 14.96
CA ASP A 259 -15.31 -24.22 15.72
C ASP A 259 -15.33 -24.67 17.19
N GLU A 260 -14.37 -25.50 17.61
CA GLU A 260 -14.20 -25.94 19.00
C GLU A 260 -13.97 -24.77 19.97
N LYS A 261 -13.33 -23.67 19.55
CA LYS A 261 -13.12 -22.51 20.44
C LYS A 261 -14.41 -21.74 20.75
N LYS A 262 -15.36 -21.67 19.81
CA LYS A 262 -16.67 -21.03 20.04
C LYS A 262 -17.57 -21.85 20.96
N LYS A 263 -17.52 -23.18 20.88
CA LYS A 263 -18.27 -24.07 21.80
C LYS A 263 -17.77 -23.99 23.24
N ARG A 264 -16.45 -23.88 23.44
CA ARG A 264 -15.84 -23.77 24.78
C ARG A 264 -16.15 -22.45 25.48
N GLU A 265 -16.24 -21.34 24.75
CA GLU A 265 -16.63 -20.04 25.31
C GLU A 265 -18.12 -19.96 25.68
N LEU A 266 -18.98 -20.73 25.02
CA LEU A 266 -20.41 -20.79 25.34
C LEU A 266 -20.70 -21.67 26.57
N GLN A 267 -19.92 -22.74 26.78
CA GLN A 267 -20.04 -23.62 27.96
C GLN A 267 -19.43 -23.03 29.24
N LEU A 268 -18.57 -22.02 29.16
CA LEU A 268 -18.01 -21.31 30.32
C LEU A 268 -18.85 -20.10 30.75
N ARG A 269 -19.99 -19.85 30.09
CA ARG A 269 -20.95 -18.78 30.38
C ARG A 269 -22.33 -19.28 30.81
N LEU A 270 -22.48 -20.58 31.03
CA LEU A 270 -23.62 -21.23 31.69
C LEU A 270 -23.12 -21.85 32.99
#